data_AF-A0A8H6TN81-F1
#
_entry.id   AF-A0A8H6TN81-F1
#
_cell.length_a   1.000
_cell.length_b   1.000
_cell.length_c   1.000
_cell.angle_alpha   90.00
_cell.angle_beta   90.00
_cell.angle_gamma   90.00
#
_symmetry.space_group_name_H-M   'P 1'
#
loop_
_entity.id
_entity.type
_entity.pdbx_description
1 polymer ?
#
loop_
_entity_poly.entity_id
_entity_poly.type
_entity_poly.pdbx_seq_one_letter_code
_entity_poly.pdbx_strand_id
1 'polypeptide(L)'
;MPPTLDSSRIATLLHHLNAPAQPIPDHLLSGDLKLRHTVVGITPEEPAYLLWPSDEQQRVIHALDAFQQSPWDDSRCKFSVRYTADTLPLAHVEITPDLRLILQFEDETWNYHNAALMPFPSDSTLTPREPPSAEADNEDTQESADSYWDSYDDESGGGDKEESRNTRKEMDYWARYNGTADSEIPSPGPAPEMETVNYSYGTMHPATDKMDLVADRLELLARREEDGLKAAIRGVWQLWGRHDKETFVRVVNEVVAE
;
A
#
# COMPACT_ATOMS: atom_id res chain seq x y z
N MET A 1 19.56 11.91 14.99
CA MET A 1 18.52 12.89 15.35
C MET A 1 18.04 13.64 14.11
N PRO A 2 16.73 13.65 13.82
CA PRO A 2 16.18 14.36 12.67
C PRO A 2 16.37 15.89 12.80
N PRO A 3 16.74 16.60 11.72
CA PRO A 3 16.83 18.06 11.72
C PRO A 3 15.43 18.68 11.84
N THR A 4 15.37 19.93 12.33
CA THR A 4 14.14 20.71 12.30
C THR A 4 13.64 20.90 10.87
N LEU A 5 12.33 20.83 10.67
CA LEU A 5 11.72 21.01 9.36
C LEU A 5 11.97 22.45 8.83
N ASP A 6 12.49 22.54 7.62
CA ASP A 6 12.78 23.82 6.96
C ASP A 6 11.51 24.44 6.34
N SER A 7 11.31 25.74 6.54
CA SER A 7 10.18 26.50 5.99
C SER A 7 10.15 26.48 4.46
N SER A 8 11.31 26.43 3.81
CA SER A 8 11.38 26.37 2.34
C SER A 8 10.73 25.09 1.78
N ARG A 9 10.89 23.98 2.51
CA ARG A 9 10.33 22.68 2.16
C ARG A 9 8.82 22.66 2.33
N ILE A 10 8.31 23.28 3.40
CA ILE A 10 6.88 23.48 3.62
C ILE A 10 6.29 24.31 2.48
N ALA A 11 6.92 25.45 2.14
CA ALA A 11 6.45 26.32 1.06
C ALA A 11 6.42 25.59 -0.29
N THR A 12 7.45 24.80 -0.59
CA THR A 12 7.51 23.98 -1.82
C THR A 12 6.38 22.97 -1.88
N LEU A 13 6.12 22.25 -0.79
CA LEU A 13 5.02 21.29 -0.71
C LEU A 13 3.67 21.99 -0.89
N LEU A 14 3.45 23.13 -0.24
CA LEU A 14 2.20 23.88 -0.36
C LEU A 14 1.96 24.42 -1.77
N HIS A 15 3.02 24.80 -2.48
CA HIS A 15 2.93 25.18 -3.89
C HIS A 15 2.37 24.04 -4.75
N HIS A 16 2.82 22.80 -4.52
CA HIS A 16 2.30 21.62 -5.21
C HIS A 16 0.87 21.28 -4.77
N LEU A 17 0.56 21.38 -3.48
CA LEU A 17 -0.79 21.11 -2.96
C LEU A 17 -1.84 22.11 -3.48
N ASN A 18 -1.44 23.33 -3.81
CA ASN A 18 -2.35 24.36 -4.33
C ASN A 18 -2.62 24.23 -5.85
N ALA A 19 -1.94 23.31 -6.53
CA ALA A 19 -2.12 23.05 -7.96
C ALA A 19 -2.97 21.78 -8.16
N PRO A 20 -4.32 21.87 -8.28
CA PRO A 20 -5.25 20.73 -8.18
C PRO A 20 -5.13 19.66 -9.28
N ALA A 21 -4.21 19.82 -10.22
CA ALA A 21 -4.04 18.91 -11.36
C ALA A 21 -2.61 18.35 -11.51
N GLN A 22 -1.69 18.69 -10.60
CA GLN A 22 -0.32 18.19 -10.69
C GLN A 22 -0.03 17.13 -9.62
N PRO A 23 0.52 15.97 -9.99
CA PRO A 23 1.01 15.02 -9.01
C PRO A 23 2.10 15.68 -8.18
N ILE A 24 2.07 15.44 -6.87
CA ILE A 24 3.18 15.80 -6.00
C ILE A 24 4.41 15.01 -6.46
N PRO A 25 5.57 15.66 -6.66
CA PRO A 25 6.81 14.97 -6.99
C PRO A 25 7.13 13.84 -6.01
N ASP A 26 7.56 12.68 -6.52
CA ASP A 26 7.83 11.49 -5.69
C ASP A 26 8.78 11.80 -4.52
N HIS A 27 9.84 12.58 -4.73
CA HIS A 27 10.78 12.91 -3.65
C HIS A 27 10.19 13.79 -2.53
N LEU A 28 8.96 14.29 -2.68
CA LEU A 28 8.21 14.98 -1.63
C LEU A 28 7.19 14.08 -0.93
N LEU A 29 6.92 12.87 -1.44
CA LEU A 29 6.00 11.90 -0.84
C LEU A 29 6.76 10.85 -0.03
N SER A 30 6.20 10.46 1.12
CA SER A 30 6.73 9.37 1.93
C SER A 30 6.65 8.03 1.20
N GLY A 31 7.56 7.11 1.52
CA GLY A 31 7.57 5.75 1.00
C GLY A 31 6.23 5.02 1.19
N ASP A 32 5.68 5.11 2.40
CA ASP A 32 4.41 4.46 2.75
C ASP A 32 3.24 4.95 1.88
N LEU A 33 3.17 6.26 1.65
CA LEU A 33 2.11 6.86 0.85
C LEU A 33 2.23 6.47 -0.63
N LYS A 34 3.46 6.45 -1.18
CA LYS A 34 3.73 5.95 -2.54
C LYS A 34 3.35 4.49 -2.71
N LEU A 35 3.71 3.66 -1.73
CA LEU A 35 3.37 2.24 -1.74
C LEU A 35 1.85 2.07 -1.78
N ARG A 36 1.12 2.83 -0.95
CA ARG A 36 -0.34 2.83 -0.97
C ARG A 36 -0.90 3.25 -2.33
N HIS A 37 -0.38 4.31 -2.96
CA HIS A 37 -0.82 4.72 -4.30
C HIS A 37 -0.66 3.58 -5.31
N THR A 38 0.48 2.89 -5.27
CA THR A 38 0.80 1.78 -6.16
C THR A 38 -0.11 0.57 -5.92
N VAL A 39 -0.29 0.17 -4.66
CA VAL A 39 -1.05 -1.03 -4.28
C VAL A 39 -2.55 -0.85 -4.51
N VAL A 40 -3.09 0.32 -4.19
CA VAL A 40 -4.53 0.62 -4.28
C VAL A 40 -4.90 1.16 -5.66
N GLY A 41 -3.92 1.62 -6.46
CA GLY A 41 -4.17 2.23 -7.77
C GLY A 41 -4.79 3.62 -7.68
N ILE A 42 -4.41 4.40 -6.65
CA ILE A 42 -4.96 5.74 -6.41
C ILE A 42 -4.32 6.72 -7.39
N THR A 43 -5.14 7.49 -8.10
CA THR A 43 -4.68 8.49 -9.05
C THR A 43 -4.59 9.88 -8.41
N PRO A 44 -3.73 10.80 -8.92
CA PRO A 44 -3.63 12.18 -8.42
C PRO A 44 -4.93 13.01 -8.52
N GLU A 45 -5.89 12.55 -9.31
CA GLU A 45 -7.20 13.18 -9.49
C GLU A 45 -8.15 12.91 -8.30
N GLU A 46 -7.82 11.92 -7.47
CA GLU A 46 -8.64 11.53 -6.33
C GLU A 46 -8.18 12.24 -5.05
N PRO A 47 -9.10 12.72 -4.21
CA PRO A 47 -8.73 13.32 -2.92
C PRO A 47 -8.04 12.32 -1.98
N ALA A 48 -8.25 11.02 -2.20
CA ALA A 48 -7.58 9.94 -1.49
C ALA A 48 -6.07 9.88 -1.76
N TYR A 49 -5.58 10.55 -2.81
CA TYR A 49 -4.16 10.65 -3.13
C TYR A 49 -3.36 11.34 -2.02
N LEU A 50 -3.95 12.34 -1.36
CA LEU A 50 -3.27 13.10 -0.31
C LEU A 50 -3.51 12.55 1.10
N LEU A 51 -4.44 11.61 1.26
CA LEU A 51 -4.99 11.27 2.57
C LEU A 51 -4.89 9.78 2.88
N TRP A 52 -4.49 9.49 4.11
CA TRP A 52 -4.72 8.17 4.68
C TRP A 52 -6.20 7.97 5.02
N PRO A 53 -6.72 6.72 4.91
CA PRO A 53 -8.07 6.41 5.34
C PRO A 53 -8.26 6.77 6.81
N SER A 54 -9.29 7.54 7.12
CA SER A 54 -9.65 7.92 8.49
C SER A 54 -11.13 8.28 8.59
N ASP A 55 -11.70 8.19 9.78
CA ASP A 55 -13.11 8.56 10.02
C ASP A 55 -13.38 10.06 9.73
N GLU A 56 -12.34 10.89 9.83
CA GLU A 56 -12.40 12.33 9.58
C GLU A 56 -12.07 12.73 8.14
N GLN A 57 -11.84 11.77 7.25
CA GLN A 57 -11.34 12.02 5.88
C GLN A 57 -12.16 13.09 5.15
N GLN A 58 -13.50 13.02 5.22
CA GLN A 58 -14.36 13.99 4.53
C GLN A 58 -14.19 15.43 5.05
N ARG A 59 -13.92 15.59 6.35
CA ARG A 59 -13.68 16.91 6.97
C ARG A 59 -12.32 17.45 6.56
N VAL A 60 -11.31 16.58 6.48
CA VAL A 60 -9.98 16.95 6.01
C VAL A 60 -10.02 17.36 4.53
N ILE A 61 -10.75 16.63 3.68
CA ILE A 61 -10.96 17.00 2.27
C ILE A 61 -11.58 18.39 2.17
N HIS A 62 -12.66 18.64 2.92
CA HIS A 62 -13.29 19.96 2.90
C HIS A 62 -12.36 21.09 3.35
N ALA A 63 -11.52 20.84 4.37
CA ALA A 63 -10.53 21.81 4.82
C ALA A 63 -9.41 22.04 3.80
N LEU A 64 -8.99 20.99 3.08
CA LEU A 64 -8.03 21.09 1.96
C LEU A 64 -8.62 21.88 0.79
N ASP A 65 -9.87 21.60 0.40
CA ASP A 65 -10.56 22.33 -0.66
C ASP A 65 -10.69 23.81 -0.32
N ALA A 66 -11.07 24.13 0.93
CA ALA A 66 -11.15 25.50 1.42
C ALA A 66 -9.78 26.20 1.40
N PHE A 67 -8.72 25.46 1.73
CA PHE A 67 -7.35 25.94 1.66
C PHE A 67 -6.94 26.26 0.20
N GLN A 68 -7.21 25.36 -0.74
CA GLN A 68 -6.88 25.53 -2.17
C GLN A 68 -7.66 26.67 -2.83
N GLN A 69 -8.86 26.98 -2.33
CA GLN A 69 -9.65 28.11 -2.82
C GLN A 69 -9.14 29.47 -2.32
N SER A 70 -8.37 29.49 -1.23
CA SER A 70 -7.81 30.73 -0.69
C SER A 70 -6.55 31.12 -1.47
N PRO A 71 -6.41 32.38 -1.91
CA PRO A 71 -5.17 32.84 -2.53
C PRO A 71 -4.02 32.69 -1.51
N TRP A 72 -3.03 31.88 -1.87
CA TRP A 72 -1.83 31.66 -1.07
C TRP A 72 -0.97 32.93 -1.11
N ASP A 73 -0.59 33.42 0.06
CA ASP A 73 0.23 34.61 0.23
C ASP A 73 1.55 34.21 0.91
N ASP A 74 2.64 34.24 0.15
CA ASP A 74 3.98 33.86 0.61
C ASP A 74 4.45 34.68 1.83
N SER A 75 3.88 35.87 2.05
CA SER A 75 4.20 36.68 3.23
C SER A 75 3.68 36.09 4.55
N ARG A 76 2.84 35.05 4.49
CA ARG A 76 2.30 34.31 5.64
C ARG A 76 3.12 33.08 6.06
N CYS A 77 4.34 32.88 5.54
CA CYS A 77 5.18 31.71 5.83
C CYS A 77 5.75 31.64 7.27
N LYS A 78 4.90 31.82 8.29
CA LYS A 78 5.20 31.51 9.70
C LYS A 78 4.41 30.26 10.07
N PHE A 79 5.05 29.11 9.91
CA PHE A 79 4.45 27.83 10.24
C PHE A 79 4.67 27.48 11.70
N SER A 80 3.61 27.08 12.38
CA SER A 80 3.71 26.42 13.68
C SER A 80 3.99 24.95 13.42
N VAL A 81 5.12 24.44 13.93
CA VAL A 81 5.54 23.06 13.73
C VAL A 81 5.67 22.38 15.08
N ARG A 82 5.10 21.18 15.21
CA ARG A 82 5.29 20.31 16.36
C ARG A 82 5.68 18.91 15.91
N TYR A 83 6.34 18.16 16.78
CA TYR A 83 6.88 16.85 16.46
C TYR A 83 6.30 15.78 17.39
N THR A 84 5.96 14.63 16.83
CA THR A 84 5.62 13.41 17.59
C THR A 84 6.61 12.32 17.17
N ALA A 85 6.92 11.42 18.09
CA ALA A 85 7.83 10.31 17.84
C ALA A 85 7.15 9.04 18.37
N ASP A 86 6.42 8.37 17.48
CA ASP A 86 5.81 7.07 17.77
C ASP A 86 6.78 5.98 17.32
N THR A 87 6.72 5.58 16.04
CA THR A 87 7.70 4.68 15.40
C THR A 87 8.76 5.46 14.61
N LEU A 88 8.31 6.41 13.79
CA LEU A 88 9.16 7.33 13.03
C LEU A 88 8.86 8.77 13.45
N PRO A 89 9.85 9.68 13.38
CA PRO A 89 9.60 11.09 13.65
C PRO A 89 8.58 11.67 12.67
N LEU A 90 7.51 12.25 13.21
CA LEU A 90 6.48 12.95 12.45
C LEU A 90 6.51 14.44 12.80
N ALA A 91 6.51 15.29 11.79
CA ALA A 91 6.34 16.73 11.91
C ALA A 91 4.91 17.12 11.52
N HIS A 92 4.21 17.75 12.44
CA HIS A 92 2.88 18.33 12.27
C HIS A 92 3.03 19.81 11.98
N VAL A 93 2.51 20.27 10.85
CA VAL A 93 2.62 21.66 10.39
C VAL A 93 1.24 22.27 10.30
N GLU A 94 0.99 23.32 11.08
CA GLU A 94 -0.26 24.08 10.99
C GLU A 94 -0.28 24.91 9.70
N ILE A 95 -1.30 24.70 8.87
CA ILE A 95 -1.50 25.45 7.62
C ILE A 95 -2.66 26.44 7.77
N THR A 96 -3.75 25.97 8.36
CA THR A 96 -4.91 26.79 8.73
C THR A 96 -5.30 26.44 10.17
N PRO A 97 -6.15 27.26 10.82
CA PRO A 97 -6.64 26.95 12.16
C PRO A 97 -7.34 25.59 12.28
N ASP A 98 -7.80 25.03 11.16
CA ASP A 98 -8.53 23.76 11.10
C ASP A 98 -7.71 22.60 10.49
N LEU A 99 -6.60 22.90 9.78
CA LEU A 99 -5.85 21.93 8.98
C LEU A 99 -4.36 21.94 9.34
N ARG A 100 -3.83 20.73 9.53
CA ARG A 100 -2.39 20.48 9.59
C ARG A 100 -1.94 19.46 8.54
N LEU A 101 -0.69 19.60 8.10
CA LEU A 101 0.00 18.56 7.33
C LEU A 101 0.88 17.74 8.26
N ILE A 102 1.08 16.49 7.89
CA ILE A 102 1.94 15.53 8.59
C ILE A 102 3.03 15.13 7.61
N LEU A 103 4.27 15.38 8.00
CA LEU A 103 5.46 14.96 7.29
C LEU A 103 6.19 13.90 8.12
N GLN A 104 6.71 12.88 7.47
CA GLN A 104 7.47 11.79 8.07
C GLN A 104 8.95 11.94 7.72
N PHE A 105 9.82 11.73 8.68
CA PHE A 105 11.26 11.76 8.44
C PHE A 105 11.74 10.40 7.90
N GLU A 106 12.25 10.39 6.68
CA GLU A 106 12.70 9.20 5.95
C GLU A 106 13.89 9.58 5.06
N ASP A 107 14.92 8.73 4.99
CA ASP A 107 16.12 8.93 4.18
C ASP A 107 16.73 10.33 4.31
N GLU A 108 16.91 10.79 5.56
CA GLU A 108 17.45 12.11 5.91
C GLU A 108 16.58 13.31 5.48
N THR A 109 15.34 13.08 5.03
CA THR A 109 14.46 14.12 4.50
C THR A 109 13.04 14.05 5.06
N TRP A 110 12.34 15.19 5.09
CA TRP A 110 10.95 15.28 5.57
C TRP A 110 9.96 15.10 4.43
N ASN A 111 9.29 13.96 4.33
CA ASN A 111 8.40 13.67 3.22
C ASN A 111 6.94 13.79 3.63
N TYR A 112 6.08 14.28 2.74
CA TYR A 112 4.64 14.38 2.98
C TYR A 112 4.05 12.99 3.21
N HIS A 113 3.31 12.86 4.30
CA HIS A 113 2.74 11.60 4.74
C HIS A 113 1.22 11.64 4.81
N ASN A 114 0.64 12.68 5.39
CA ASN A 114 -0.82 12.79 5.54
C ASN A 114 -1.27 14.25 5.76
N ALA A 115 -2.59 14.49 5.74
CA ALA A 115 -3.19 15.68 6.34
C ALA A 115 -4.21 15.29 7.42
N ALA A 116 -4.36 16.14 8.42
CA ALA A 116 -5.26 15.92 9.55
C ALA A 116 -5.84 17.24 10.06
N LEU A 117 -6.91 17.15 10.83
CA LEU A 117 -7.52 18.33 11.45
C LEU A 117 -6.70 18.81 12.67
N MET A 118 -6.79 20.11 12.96
CA MET A 118 -6.36 20.68 14.24
C MET A 118 -7.26 20.20 15.40
N PRO A 119 -6.80 20.20 16.67
CA PRO A 119 -5.52 20.71 17.19
C PRO A 119 -4.39 19.68 17.14
N PHE A 120 -3.13 20.13 17.28
CA PHE A 120 -1.98 19.23 17.39
C PHE A 120 -2.20 18.10 18.42
N PRO A 121 -1.63 16.91 18.19
CA PRO A 121 -1.65 15.83 19.17
C PRO A 121 -1.12 16.29 20.54
N SER A 122 -1.69 15.78 21.62
CA SER A 122 -1.36 16.21 22.99
C SER A 122 0.07 15.86 23.41
N ASP A 123 0.64 14.83 22.79
CA ASP A 123 2.01 14.31 22.96
C ASP A 123 3.05 15.05 22.08
N SER A 124 2.61 16.05 21.30
CA SER A 124 3.49 16.79 20.41
C SER A 124 4.45 17.75 21.14
N THR A 125 5.68 17.84 20.64
CA THR A 125 6.79 18.61 21.22
C THR A 125 7.32 19.67 20.24
N LEU A 126 8.05 20.67 20.71
CA LEU A 126 8.59 21.74 19.85
C LEU A 126 9.87 21.36 19.10
N THR A 127 10.57 20.32 19.56
CA THR A 127 11.83 19.86 18.99
C THR A 127 11.68 18.43 18.48
N PRO A 128 12.26 18.08 17.32
CA PRO A 128 12.26 16.70 16.86
C PRO A 128 12.86 15.79 17.94
N ARG A 129 12.15 14.72 18.31
CA ARG A 129 12.62 13.72 19.25
C ARG A 129 13.00 12.46 18.47
N GLU A 130 14.07 11.79 18.89
CA GLU A 130 14.32 10.44 18.39
C GLU A 130 13.22 9.50 18.91
N PRO A 131 12.73 8.58 18.05
CA PRO A 131 11.83 7.55 18.53
C PRO A 131 12.53 6.78 19.65
N PRO A 132 11.79 6.28 20.65
CA PRO A 132 12.39 5.39 21.63
C PRO A 132 13.06 4.25 20.86
N SER A 133 14.39 4.16 20.93
CA SER A 133 15.09 3.03 20.32
C SER A 133 14.49 1.78 20.96
N ALA A 134 13.92 0.89 20.15
CA ALA A 134 13.35 -0.37 20.62
C ALA A 134 14.40 -1.29 21.29
N GLU A 135 15.66 -0.84 21.35
CA GLU A 135 16.81 -1.54 21.93
C GLU A 135 16.98 -1.30 23.45
N ALA A 136 16.18 -0.43 24.09
CA ALA A 136 16.43 -0.01 25.48
C ALA A 136 15.70 -0.80 26.58
N ASP A 137 14.96 -1.88 26.25
CA ASP A 137 14.36 -2.79 27.24
C ASP A 137 15.11 -4.14 27.36
N ASN A 138 16.39 -4.17 26.97
CA ASN A 138 17.31 -5.27 27.26
C ASN A 138 18.38 -4.83 28.28
N GLU A 139 17.96 -4.37 29.46
CA GLU A 139 18.85 -4.38 30.64
C GLU A 139 18.78 -5.78 31.29
N ASP A 140 19.95 -6.43 31.34
CA ASP A 140 20.31 -7.63 32.12
C ASP A 140 19.99 -9.04 31.59
N THR A 141 20.26 -9.32 30.31
CA THR A 141 20.91 -10.60 29.95
C THR A 141 21.84 -10.39 28.76
N GLN A 142 23.11 -10.15 29.08
CA GLN A 142 24.20 -10.01 28.12
C GLN A 142 24.55 -11.38 27.51
N GLU A 143 23.62 -11.97 26.74
CA GLU A 143 23.91 -13.06 25.83
C GLU A 143 23.95 -12.48 24.42
N SER A 144 25.17 -12.42 23.88
CA SER A 144 25.46 -11.99 22.51
C SER A 144 24.51 -12.67 21.52
N ALA A 145 23.92 -11.93 20.59
CA ALA A 145 23.11 -12.49 19.51
C ALA A 145 23.91 -13.44 18.59
N ASP A 146 25.24 -13.35 18.63
CA ASP A 146 26.14 -14.32 17.99
C ASP A 146 26.12 -15.68 18.72
N SER A 147 25.83 -15.69 20.02
CA SER A 147 25.78 -16.89 20.86
C SER A 147 24.58 -17.80 20.54
N TYR A 148 23.53 -17.27 19.90
CA TYR A 148 22.38 -18.07 19.46
C TYR A 148 22.74 -18.97 18.28
N TRP A 149 23.58 -18.48 17.36
CA TRP A 149 24.09 -19.27 16.22
C TRP A 149 25.34 -20.08 16.59
N ASP A 150 26.20 -19.58 17.49
CA ASP A 150 27.42 -20.27 17.92
C ASP A 150 27.15 -21.54 18.75
N SER A 151 25.95 -21.69 19.33
CA SER A 151 25.57 -22.89 20.09
C SER A 151 25.43 -24.17 19.24
N TYR A 152 25.39 -24.05 17.91
CA TYR A 152 25.33 -25.19 17.00
C TYR A 152 26.72 -25.70 16.56
N ASP A 153 27.81 -25.00 16.89
CA ASP A 153 29.16 -25.32 16.39
C ASP A 153 30.09 -25.94 17.47
N ASP A 154 29.63 -26.09 18.72
CA ASP A 154 30.43 -26.66 19.83
C ASP A 154 29.89 -27.99 20.39
N GLU A 155 29.76 -29.00 19.52
CA GLU A 155 29.72 -30.42 19.96
C GLU A 155 30.84 -31.27 19.33
N SER A 156 31.99 -30.67 19.03
CA SER A 156 33.22 -31.40 18.65
C SER A 156 34.21 -31.44 19.83
N GLY A 157 33.80 -32.07 20.94
CA GLY A 157 34.51 -31.94 22.21
C GLY A 157 34.56 -33.16 23.15
N GLY A 158 34.30 -34.38 22.67
CA GLY A 158 34.71 -35.61 23.35
C GLY A 158 33.71 -36.23 24.33
N GLY A 159 33.05 -37.31 23.90
CA GLY A 159 32.20 -38.13 24.75
C GLY A 159 31.59 -39.30 24.00
N ASP A 160 32.37 -40.37 23.85
CA ASP A 160 32.00 -41.65 23.24
C ASP A 160 30.57 -42.15 23.55
N LYS A 161 29.83 -42.50 22.48
CA LYS A 161 28.74 -43.53 22.39
C LYS A 161 27.25 -43.17 22.56
N GLU A 162 26.79 -41.95 22.24
CA GLU A 162 25.32 -41.70 22.12
C GLU A 162 24.80 -41.08 20.82
N GLU A 163 25.67 -40.64 19.89
CA GLU A 163 25.28 -40.03 18.60
C GLU A 163 24.45 -40.94 17.66
N SER A 164 24.59 -42.27 17.76
CA SER A 164 23.90 -43.18 16.82
C SER A 164 22.40 -43.34 17.10
N ARG A 165 21.89 -42.83 18.23
CA ARG A 165 20.47 -42.90 18.59
C ARG A 165 19.71 -41.62 18.21
N ASN A 166 20.36 -40.46 18.29
CA ASN A 166 19.74 -39.20 17.88
C ASN A 166 19.60 -39.10 16.36
N THR A 167 20.65 -39.46 15.61
CA THR A 167 20.60 -39.53 14.14
C THR A 167 19.50 -40.45 13.60
N ARG A 168 19.21 -41.57 14.28
CA ARG A 168 18.08 -42.45 13.92
C ARG A 168 16.72 -41.86 14.24
N LYS A 169 16.56 -41.17 15.38
CA LYS A 169 15.30 -40.50 15.73
C LYS A 169 15.02 -39.32 14.81
N GLU A 170 16.05 -38.62 14.40
CA GLU A 170 15.97 -37.51 13.45
C GLU A 170 15.68 -38.04 12.04
N MET A 171 16.35 -39.10 11.60
CA MET A 171 15.98 -39.81 10.36
C MET A 171 14.53 -40.33 10.38
N ASP A 172 14.04 -40.88 11.51
CA ASP A 172 12.64 -41.30 11.66
C ASP A 172 11.66 -40.10 11.62
N TYR A 173 12.07 -38.95 12.16
CA TYR A 173 11.28 -37.72 12.13
C TYR A 173 11.16 -37.18 10.70
N TRP A 174 12.27 -37.11 9.95
CA TRP A 174 12.28 -36.69 8.56
C TRP A 174 11.63 -37.72 7.62
N ALA A 175 11.76 -39.02 7.90
CA ALA A 175 11.08 -40.07 7.16
C ALA A 175 9.55 -39.99 7.30
N ARG A 176 9.04 -39.45 8.42
CA ARG A 176 7.60 -39.18 8.61
C ARG A 176 7.07 -38.06 7.71
N TYR A 177 7.90 -37.07 7.41
CA TYR A 177 7.52 -35.96 6.51
C TYR A 177 7.62 -36.34 5.03
N ASN A 178 8.54 -37.24 4.66
CA ASN A 178 8.69 -37.76 3.30
C ASN A 178 7.61 -38.77 2.86
N GLY A 179 6.62 -39.08 3.72
CA GLY A 179 5.57 -40.08 3.46
C GLY A 179 4.25 -39.54 2.93
N THR A 180 4.06 -38.21 2.83
CA THR A 180 2.85 -37.60 2.27
C THR A 180 3.22 -36.63 1.14
N ALA A 181 3.95 -37.14 0.16
CA ALA A 181 4.09 -36.52 -1.15
C ALA A 181 2.89 -36.86 -2.06
N ASP A 182 1.67 -36.92 -1.51
CA ASP A 182 0.42 -37.06 -2.27
C ASP A 182 -0.22 -35.69 -2.56
N SER A 183 0.61 -34.66 -2.72
CA SER A 183 0.22 -33.48 -3.49
C SER A 183 0.58 -33.73 -4.94
N GLU A 184 -0.12 -34.70 -5.54
CA GLU A 184 -0.25 -34.86 -6.99
C GLU A 184 -1.08 -33.70 -7.57
N ILE A 185 -0.62 -32.46 -7.42
CA ILE A 185 -0.92 -31.44 -8.42
C ILE A 185 0.20 -31.60 -9.45
N PRO A 186 -0.02 -32.33 -10.56
CA PRO A 186 1.01 -32.50 -11.57
C PRO A 186 1.43 -31.11 -12.05
N SER A 187 2.74 -30.86 -11.99
CA SER A 187 3.32 -29.72 -12.69
C SER A 187 2.86 -29.79 -14.15
N PRO A 188 2.32 -28.70 -14.73
CA PRO A 188 1.89 -28.70 -16.12
C PRO A 188 3.08 -29.14 -16.97
N GLY A 189 2.91 -30.26 -17.67
CA GLY A 189 3.97 -30.85 -18.49
C GLY A 189 4.48 -29.84 -19.52
N PRO A 190 5.74 -29.96 -19.96
CA PRO A 190 6.27 -29.12 -21.02
C PRO A 190 5.34 -29.24 -22.23
N ALA A 191 4.76 -28.13 -22.65
CA ALA A 191 3.92 -28.07 -23.82
C ALA A 191 4.68 -28.70 -25.01
N PRO A 192 4.04 -29.56 -25.83
CA PRO A 192 4.67 -30.04 -27.05
C PRO A 192 5.10 -28.84 -27.88
N GLU A 193 6.31 -28.90 -28.46
CA GLU A 193 6.80 -27.93 -29.43
C GLU A 193 5.67 -27.65 -30.44
N MET A 194 5.03 -26.49 -30.29
CA MET A 194 4.14 -26.00 -31.31
C MET A 194 5.01 -25.73 -32.52
N GLU A 195 4.76 -26.48 -33.59
CA GLU A 195 5.19 -26.11 -34.95
C GLU A 195 5.04 -24.60 -35.09
N THR A 196 6.10 -23.95 -35.55
CA THR A 196 6.14 -22.52 -35.81
C THR A 196 5.01 -22.14 -36.75
N VAL A 197 3.87 -21.74 -36.18
CA VAL A 197 2.79 -21.09 -36.91
C VAL A 197 3.32 -19.71 -37.29
N ASN A 198 3.61 -19.54 -38.58
CA ASN A 198 3.87 -18.24 -39.17
C ASN A 198 2.64 -17.34 -38.96
N TYR A 199 2.70 -16.46 -37.96
CA TYR A 199 1.70 -15.44 -37.76
C TYR A 199 1.86 -14.33 -38.81
N SER A 200 1.00 -14.38 -39.83
CA SER A 200 0.71 -13.26 -40.71
C SER A 200 -0.06 -12.19 -39.93
N TYR A 201 0.49 -10.97 -39.83
CA TYR A 201 -0.08 -9.77 -39.18
C TYR A 201 -1.26 -9.17 -39.96
N GLY A 202 -2.25 -9.98 -40.30
CA GLY A 202 -3.45 -9.53 -40.97
C GLY A 202 -4.67 -10.16 -40.32
N THR A 203 -5.44 -9.34 -39.59
CA THR A 203 -6.79 -9.68 -39.09
C THR A 203 -6.83 -10.42 -37.74
N MET A 204 -6.44 -9.74 -36.65
CA MET A 204 -6.96 -10.11 -35.32
C MET A 204 -8.26 -9.34 -35.07
N HIS A 205 -9.39 -10.03 -35.26
CA HIS A 205 -10.62 -9.69 -34.56
C HIS A 205 -10.44 -10.05 -33.07
N PRO A 206 -10.85 -9.20 -32.12
CA PRO A 206 -10.78 -9.53 -30.71
C PRO A 206 -11.70 -10.72 -30.41
N ALA A 207 -11.11 -11.76 -29.80
CA ALA A 207 -11.80 -12.96 -29.36
C ALA A 207 -12.92 -12.61 -28.36
N THR A 208 -14.09 -13.18 -28.62
CA THR A 208 -15.35 -12.99 -27.90
C THR A 208 -15.41 -13.66 -26.53
N ASP A 209 -14.35 -14.34 -26.09
CA ASP A 209 -14.30 -15.09 -24.82
C ASP A 209 -14.53 -14.25 -23.55
N LYS A 210 -14.39 -12.93 -23.63
CA LYS A 210 -14.68 -12.04 -22.48
C LYS A 210 -16.18 -11.74 -22.32
N MET A 211 -17.02 -12.04 -23.32
CA MET A 211 -18.46 -11.75 -23.28
C MET A 211 -19.21 -12.78 -22.43
N ASP A 212 -18.87 -14.07 -22.56
CA ASP A 212 -19.56 -15.15 -21.85
C ASP A 212 -19.34 -15.07 -20.33
N LEU A 213 -18.14 -14.67 -19.91
CA LEU A 213 -17.80 -14.48 -18.49
C LEU A 213 -18.57 -13.29 -17.85
N VAL A 214 -18.93 -12.28 -18.66
CA VAL A 214 -19.66 -11.10 -18.18
C VAL A 214 -21.15 -11.39 -18.10
N ALA A 215 -21.69 -12.18 -19.05
CA ALA A 215 -23.07 -12.63 -19.03
C ALA A 215 -23.36 -13.49 -17.78
N ASP A 216 -22.53 -14.50 -17.50
CA ASP A 216 -22.68 -15.39 -16.33
C ASP A 216 -22.66 -14.61 -15.00
N ARG A 217 -21.83 -13.57 -14.92
CA ARG A 217 -21.70 -12.75 -13.71
C ARG A 217 -22.87 -11.79 -13.52
N LEU A 218 -23.47 -11.28 -14.60
CA LEU A 218 -24.69 -10.47 -14.54
C LEU A 218 -25.91 -11.33 -14.17
N GLU A 219 -26.03 -12.54 -14.70
CA GLU A 219 -27.13 -13.47 -14.37
C GLU A 219 -27.11 -13.89 -12.88
N LEU A 220 -25.91 -14.20 -12.34
CA LEU A 220 -25.72 -14.53 -10.93
C LEU A 220 -26.11 -13.40 -9.97
N LEU A 221 -25.97 -12.14 -10.41
CA LEU A 221 -26.25 -10.96 -9.60
C LEU A 221 -27.70 -10.45 -9.79
N ALA A 222 -28.31 -10.68 -10.96
CA ALA A 222 -29.74 -10.46 -11.18
C ALA A 222 -30.61 -11.37 -10.29
N ARG A 223 -30.14 -12.58 -9.99
CA ARG A 223 -30.82 -13.49 -9.04
C ARG A 223 -30.73 -13.05 -7.57
N ARG A 224 -29.91 -12.05 -7.25
CA ARG A 224 -29.59 -11.64 -5.87
C ARG A 224 -30.01 -10.18 -5.60
N GLU A 225 -31.33 -9.95 -5.55
CA GLU A 225 -32.01 -8.68 -5.18
C GLU A 225 -31.58 -7.40 -5.95
N GLU A 226 -32.53 -6.50 -6.18
CA GLU A 226 -32.40 -5.34 -7.10
C GLU A 226 -31.22 -4.39 -6.82
N ASP A 227 -30.73 -4.34 -5.59
CA ASP A 227 -29.62 -3.46 -5.22
C ASP A 227 -28.25 -4.00 -5.67
N GLY A 228 -28.10 -5.33 -5.79
CA GLY A 228 -26.88 -5.96 -6.29
C GLY A 228 -26.63 -5.71 -7.77
N LEU A 229 -27.70 -5.69 -8.56
CA LEU A 229 -27.64 -5.52 -10.02
C LEU A 229 -27.09 -4.14 -10.42
N LYS A 230 -27.53 -3.07 -9.74
CA LYS A 230 -27.05 -1.70 -10.02
C LYS A 230 -25.57 -1.51 -9.69
N ALA A 231 -25.08 -2.17 -8.64
CA ALA A 231 -23.66 -2.14 -8.28
C ALA A 231 -22.83 -2.96 -9.28
N ALA A 232 -23.34 -4.11 -9.71
CA ALA A 232 -22.71 -4.96 -10.73
C ALA A 232 -22.54 -4.23 -12.06
N ILE A 233 -23.61 -3.61 -12.57
CA ILE A 233 -23.60 -2.85 -13.84
C ILE A 233 -22.58 -1.70 -13.76
N ARG A 234 -22.49 -1.01 -12.62
CA ARG A 234 -21.49 0.04 -12.40
C ARG A 234 -20.05 -0.51 -12.42
N GLY A 235 -19.81 -1.65 -11.78
CA GLY A 235 -18.50 -2.29 -11.77
C GLY A 235 -18.06 -2.77 -13.16
N VAL A 236 -18.97 -3.36 -13.94
CA VAL A 236 -18.68 -3.80 -15.32
C VAL A 236 -18.40 -2.61 -16.22
N TRP A 237 -19.15 -1.50 -16.09
CA TRP A 237 -18.89 -0.26 -16.83
C TRP A 237 -17.49 0.32 -16.56
N GLN A 238 -17.03 0.27 -15.30
CA GLN A 238 -15.69 0.73 -14.95
C GLN A 238 -14.59 -0.18 -15.53
N LEU A 239 -14.80 -1.49 -15.57
CA LEU A 239 -13.86 -2.45 -16.17
C LEU A 239 -13.79 -2.36 -17.71
N TRP A 240 -14.88 -1.96 -18.37
CA TRP A 240 -14.97 -1.89 -19.83
C TRP A 240 -14.36 -0.63 -20.46
N GLY A 241 -13.91 0.34 -19.66
CA GLY A 241 -13.08 1.46 -20.10
C GLY A 241 -13.58 2.17 -21.37
N ARG A 242 -14.62 3.01 -21.25
CA ARG A 242 -15.13 4.04 -22.21
C ARG A 242 -15.28 3.72 -23.72
N HIS A 243 -14.84 2.58 -24.25
CA HIS A 243 -14.59 2.47 -25.68
C HIS A 243 -15.80 2.10 -26.55
N ASP A 244 -16.91 1.61 -25.97
CA ASP A 244 -18.15 1.45 -26.74
C ASP A 244 -19.40 1.43 -25.86
N LYS A 245 -20.02 2.62 -25.71
CA LYS A 245 -21.25 2.81 -24.92
C LYS A 245 -22.45 2.10 -25.55
N GLU A 246 -22.52 2.02 -26.87
CA GLU A 246 -23.69 1.48 -27.58
C GLU A 246 -23.76 -0.04 -27.43
N THR A 247 -22.62 -0.72 -27.56
CA THR A 247 -22.54 -2.17 -27.36
C THR A 247 -22.87 -2.55 -25.91
N PHE A 248 -22.38 -1.79 -24.93
CA PHE A 248 -22.71 -2.04 -23.51
C PHE A 248 -24.21 -1.89 -23.23
N VAL A 249 -24.82 -0.81 -23.71
CA VAL A 249 -26.27 -0.58 -23.52
C VAL A 249 -27.09 -1.67 -24.19
N ARG A 250 -26.67 -2.17 -25.36
CA ARG A 250 -27.35 -3.29 -26.03
C ARG A 250 -27.31 -4.57 -25.19
N VAL A 251 -26.14 -4.95 -24.67
CA VAL A 251 -25.97 -6.16 -23.84
C VAL A 251 -26.76 -6.06 -22.53
N VAL A 252 -26.72 -4.91 -21.86
CA VAL A 252 -27.50 -4.71 -20.62
C VAL A 252 -29.00 -4.79 -20.89
N ASN A 253 -29.49 -4.22 -22.00
CA ASN A 253 -30.91 -4.31 -22.34
C ASN A 253 -31.36 -5.73 -22.69
N GLU A 254 -30.48 -6.54 -23.28
CA GLU A 254 -30.76 -7.95 -23.59
C GLU A 254 -30.88 -8.78 -22.31
N VAL A 255 -29.96 -8.58 -21.36
CA VAL A 255 -29.96 -9.29 -20.06
C VAL A 255 -31.10 -8.86 -19.13
N VAL A 256 -31.56 -7.60 -19.21
CA VAL A 256 -32.68 -7.10 -18.37
C VAL A 256 -34.05 -7.45 -18.95
N ALA A 257 -34.13 -7.81 -20.23
CA ALA A 257 -35.38 -8.16 -20.90
C ALA A 257 -35.77 -9.65 -20.77
N GLU A 258 -34.84 -10.52 -20.39
CA GLU A 258 -35.06 -11.94 -20.04
C GLU A 258 -35.49 -12.13 -18.58
#